data_AF-A0A3D0ZR03-F1
#
_entry.id   AF-A0A3D0ZR03-F1
#
_cell.length_a   1.000
_cell.length_b   1.000
_cell.length_c   1.000
_cell.angle_alpha   90.00
_cell.angle_beta   90.00
_cell.angle_gamma   90.00
#
_symmetry.space_group_name_H-M   'P 1'
#
loop_
_entity.id
_entity.type
_entity.pdbx_description
1 polymer ?
#
loop_
_entity_poly.entity_id
_entity_poly.type
_entity_poly.pdbx_seq_one_letter_code
_entity_poly.pdbx_strand_id
1 'polypeptide(L)'
;MKLNKKSLPLYLAGLGIVISLVAGVTFAAFTDKAKVMGSTFSVGSADLRFLEDMPKGTDPTNLVDEIPGPTFGNIGQTWSADYPVKLINNGTSGITIASRAYYETVNDPAELRSDINVEIFEWNDANVNGVLDPGEVGMSLGKKTILKWKTEGLGVGQINPGQVRALVLRFSTENLSSTKQGKSALFDFEFESAQMY
;
A
#
# COMPACT_ATOMS: atom_id res chain seq x y z
N MET A 1 -78.48 -27.13 -36.61
CA MET A 1 -78.04 -27.16 -38.03
C MET A 1 -76.63 -26.60 -38.11
N LYS A 2 -75.69 -27.44 -38.57
CA LYS A 2 -74.35 -27.16 -39.14
C LYS A 2 -73.24 -26.52 -38.26
N LEU A 3 -72.08 -27.18 -38.35
CA LEU A 3 -70.77 -26.89 -37.75
C LEU A 3 -70.20 -25.50 -38.11
N ASN A 4 -69.30 -25.00 -37.26
CA ASN A 4 -67.97 -24.62 -37.79
C ASN A 4 -66.83 -24.76 -36.75
N LYS A 5 -65.86 -25.62 -37.05
CA LYS A 5 -64.53 -25.69 -36.40
C LYS A 5 -63.54 -24.92 -37.27
N LYS A 6 -62.82 -23.92 -36.74
CA LYS A 6 -61.49 -23.46 -37.21
C LYS A 6 -60.81 -22.72 -36.03
N SER A 7 -59.92 -23.39 -35.29
CA SER A 7 -58.45 -23.26 -35.36
C SER A 7 -57.88 -21.93 -34.80
N LEU A 8 -57.31 -22.00 -33.60
CA LEU A 8 -56.15 -21.18 -33.16
C LEU A 8 -54.99 -21.39 -34.16
N PRO A 9 -53.94 -20.54 -34.32
CA PRO A 9 -53.53 -19.34 -33.57
C PRO A 9 -53.03 -18.16 -34.45
N LEU A 10 -52.80 -16.97 -33.87
CA LEU A 10 -51.70 -16.11 -34.33
C LEU A 10 -51.25 -15.13 -33.22
N TYR A 11 -49.98 -15.27 -32.86
CA TYR A 11 -49.16 -14.30 -32.15
C TYR A 11 -49.16 -12.95 -32.88
N LEU A 12 -49.19 -11.82 -32.14
CA LEU A 12 -48.26 -10.70 -32.30
C LEU A 12 -48.58 -9.50 -31.39
N ALA A 13 -47.53 -9.08 -30.68
CA ALA A 13 -47.14 -7.71 -30.35
C ALA A 13 -48.04 -6.85 -29.44
N GLY A 14 -47.48 -6.50 -28.27
CA GLY A 14 -47.97 -5.38 -27.45
C GLY A 14 -47.39 -5.33 -26.05
N LEU A 15 -46.07 -5.48 -25.89
CA LEU A 15 -45.41 -5.28 -24.59
C LEU A 15 -45.39 -3.76 -24.30
N GLY A 16 -46.31 -3.30 -23.46
CA GLY A 16 -46.32 -1.94 -22.94
C GLY A 16 -45.12 -1.71 -22.02
N ILE A 17 -44.24 -0.79 -22.41
CA ILE A 17 -43.09 -0.34 -21.62
C ILE A 17 -43.63 0.55 -20.48
N VAL A 18 -43.50 0.07 -19.25
CA VAL A 18 -43.71 0.88 -18.05
C VAL A 18 -42.38 1.57 -17.72
N ILE A 19 -42.37 2.90 -17.86
CA ILE A 19 -41.30 3.78 -17.38
C ILE A 19 -41.57 4.03 -15.89
N SER A 20 -40.71 3.54 -15.01
CA SER A 20 -40.66 4.00 -13.62
C SER A 20 -39.38 4.80 -13.38
N LEU A 21 -39.56 6.11 -13.20
CA LEU A 21 -38.60 7.04 -12.65
C LEU A 21 -38.37 6.68 -11.17
N VAL A 22 -37.14 6.32 -10.81
CA VAL A 22 -36.68 6.36 -9.42
C VAL A 22 -35.46 7.30 -9.38
N ALA A 23 -35.70 8.47 -8.82
CA ALA A 23 -34.68 9.47 -8.50
C ALA A 23 -34.12 9.21 -7.09
N GLY A 24 -32.83 9.48 -6.91
CA GLY A 24 -32.13 9.53 -5.62
C GLY A 24 -31.57 8.16 -5.20
N VAL A 25 -30.30 7.95 -4.95
CA VAL A 25 -29.20 8.86 -4.59
C VAL A 25 -27.91 8.20 -5.09
N THR A 26 -27.09 8.94 -5.83
CA THR A 26 -25.72 8.49 -6.12
C THR A 26 -24.91 8.69 -4.85
N PHE A 27 -24.88 7.70 -3.98
CA PHE A 27 -23.72 7.57 -3.10
C PHE A 27 -22.55 7.27 -4.03
N ALA A 28 -21.57 8.18 -4.06
CA ALA A 28 -20.25 7.82 -4.50
C ALA A 28 -19.85 6.60 -3.65
N ALA A 29 -19.91 5.42 -4.25
CA ALA A 29 -19.20 4.29 -3.71
C ALA A 29 -17.73 4.70 -3.81
N PHE A 30 -17.16 5.17 -2.71
CA PHE A 30 -15.76 4.88 -2.47
C PHE A 30 -15.68 3.36 -2.63
N THR A 31 -15.15 2.93 -3.78
CA THR A 31 -14.60 1.60 -3.89
C THR A 31 -13.58 1.56 -2.78
N ASP A 32 -13.97 0.95 -1.67
CA ASP A 32 -13.07 0.30 -0.76
C ASP A 32 -12.28 -0.65 -1.65
N LYS A 33 -11.12 -0.18 -2.14
CA LYS A 33 -10.23 -0.99 -2.94
C LYS A 33 -9.85 -2.11 -1.99
N ALA A 34 -10.41 -3.29 -2.23
CA ALA A 34 -10.08 -4.50 -1.51
C ALA A 34 -8.55 -4.58 -1.45
N LYS A 35 -8.00 -4.22 -0.28
CA LYS A 35 -6.58 -4.23 -0.02
C LYS A 35 -6.16 -5.68 -0.20
N VAL A 36 -5.48 -5.98 -1.30
CA VAL A 36 -4.97 -7.33 -1.52
C VAL A 36 -3.89 -7.52 -0.47
N MET A 37 -4.24 -8.17 0.63
CA MET A 37 -3.31 -8.48 1.71
C MET A 37 -2.19 -9.35 1.15
N GLY A 38 -1.06 -8.72 0.83
CA GLY A 38 0.04 -9.32 0.10
C GLY A 38 1.42 -8.87 0.59
N SER A 39 1.45 -8.07 1.67
CA SER A 39 2.57 -7.17 2.01
C SER A 39 2.67 -6.10 0.93
N THR A 40 2.17 -4.90 1.20
CA THR A 40 2.24 -3.79 0.26
C THR A 40 2.69 -2.51 0.93
N PHE A 41 3.37 -1.65 0.18
CA PHE A 41 3.58 -0.25 0.55
C PHE A 41 2.58 0.58 -0.22
N SER A 42 1.76 1.36 0.48
CA SER A 42 0.76 2.23 -0.13
C SER A 42 0.96 3.69 0.29
N VAL A 43 0.50 4.61 -0.55
CA VAL A 43 0.36 6.03 -0.20
C VAL A 43 -1.09 6.37 0.09
N GLY A 44 -1.32 7.11 1.18
CA GLY A 44 -2.67 7.53 1.60
C GLY A 44 -3.15 8.84 0.95
N SER A 45 -2.40 9.42 0.01
CA SER A 45 -2.68 10.74 -0.56
C SER A 45 -2.38 10.78 -2.07
N ALA A 46 -3.22 11.49 -2.83
CA ALA A 46 -3.08 11.64 -4.28
C ALA A 46 -1.82 12.39 -4.71
N ASP A 47 -1.27 13.23 -3.82
CA ASP A 47 -0.08 14.04 -4.09
C ASP A 47 1.22 13.30 -3.74
N LEU A 48 1.15 12.14 -3.08
CA LEU A 48 2.31 11.30 -2.76
C LEU A 48 2.30 10.08 -3.68
N ARG A 49 3.43 9.73 -4.27
CA ARG A 49 3.56 8.54 -5.12
C ARG A 49 4.86 7.79 -4.83
N PHE A 50 4.89 6.50 -5.09
CA PHE A 50 6.13 5.74 -5.18
C PHE A 50 6.71 5.80 -6.59
N LEU A 51 8.02 5.61 -6.70
CA LEU A 51 8.66 5.20 -7.94
C LEU A 51 8.63 3.66 -7.99
N GLU A 52 7.97 3.09 -8.99
CA GLU A 52 7.89 1.63 -9.20
C GLU A 52 9.26 1.06 -9.60
N ASP A 53 9.94 1.72 -10.51
CA ASP A 53 11.26 1.39 -11.05
C ASP A 53 12.23 2.53 -10.72
N MET A 54 13.07 2.34 -9.69
CA MET A 54 13.91 3.41 -9.15
C MET A 54 14.88 4.03 -10.18
N PRO A 55 15.52 3.25 -11.08
CA PRO A 55 16.30 3.80 -12.20
C PRO A 55 15.52 4.71 -13.16
N LYS A 56 14.21 4.49 -13.37
CA LYS A 56 13.39 5.31 -14.29
C LYS A 56 13.12 6.71 -13.76
N GLY A 57 13.44 6.99 -12.49
CA GLY A 57 13.26 8.32 -11.90
C GLY A 57 11.80 8.76 -11.91
N THR A 58 11.55 10.03 -12.19
CA THR A 58 10.24 10.68 -12.02
C THR A 58 9.38 10.69 -13.29
N ASP A 59 9.59 9.73 -14.20
CA ASP A 59 8.71 9.57 -15.37
C ASP A 59 7.27 9.38 -14.88
N PRO A 60 6.27 10.12 -15.42
CA PRO A 60 4.87 9.99 -14.99
C PRO A 60 4.31 8.56 -15.05
N THR A 61 4.83 7.73 -15.96
CA THR A 61 4.43 6.32 -16.10
C THR A 61 5.00 5.41 -15.02
N ASN A 62 6.02 5.88 -14.28
CA ASN A 62 6.70 5.17 -13.20
C ASN A 62 6.09 5.46 -11.81
N LEU A 63 5.12 6.36 -11.74
CA LEU A 63 4.55 6.83 -10.48
C LEU A 63 3.34 5.99 -10.12
N VAL A 64 3.39 5.30 -8.98
CA VAL A 64 2.32 4.40 -8.52
C VAL A 64 1.87 4.71 -7.10
N ASP A 65 0.64 4.36 -6.75
CA ASP A 65 0.11 4.51 -5.39
C ASP A 65 0.56 3.38 -4.46
N GLU A 66 0.96 2.25 -5.04
CA GLU A 66 1.28 1.03 -4.31
C GLU A 66 2.41 0.30 -5.01
N ILE A 67 3.34 -0.22 -4.22
CA ILE A 67 4.38 -1.16 -4.66
C ILE A 67 4.30 -2.43 -3.80
N PRO A 68 4.84 -3.56 -4.31
CA PRO A 68 5.00 -4.75 -3.48
C PRO A 68 5.72 -4.40 -2.18
N GLY A 69 5.27 -4.98 -1.08
CA GLY A 69 5.89 -4.87 0.22
C GLY A 69 6.80 -6.06 0.51
N PRO A 70 7.39 -6.10 1.70
CA PRO A 70 8.38 -7.10 2.03
C PRO A 70 7.71 -8.40 2.44
N THR A 71 8.13 -9.52 1.85
CA THR A 71 7.75 -10.86 2.30
C THR A 71 8.90 -11.46 3.10
N PHE A 72 8.60 -11.89 4.34
CA PHE A 72 9.63 -12.43 5.22
C PHE A 72 9.53 -13.96 5.30
N GLY A 73 10.61 -14.62 4.87
CA GLY A 73 10.80 -16.06 5.03
C GLY A 73 12.01 -16.35 5.91
N ASN A 74 11.97 -17.46 6.64
CA ASN A 74 13.11 -17.96 7.42
C ASN A 74 13.73 -16.95 8.40
N ILE A 75 12.91 -16.12 9.06
CA ILE A 75 13.40 -15.14 10.03
C ILE A 75 14.11 -15.88 11.17
N GLY A 76 15.39 -15.53 11.38
CA GLY A 76 16.25 -16.07 12.43
C GLY A 76 16.33 -15.17 13.67
N GLN A 77 17.23 -15.51 14.59
CA GLN A 77 17.40 -14.76 15.84
C GLN A 77 17.88 -13.32 15.62
N THR A 78 18.88 -13.14 14.74
CA THR A 78 19.54 -11.86 14.44
C THR A 78 19.37 -11.48 12.97
N TRP A 79 18.16 -11.68 12.45
CA TRP A 79 17.88 -11.47 11.03
C TRP A 79 17.75 -9.97 10.73
N SER A 80 18.17 -9.57 9.53
CA SER A 80 17.96 -8.21 9.01
C SER A 80 17.70 -8.26 7.52
N ALA A 81 16.81 -7.40 7.03
CA ALA A 81 16.56 -7.20 5.61
C ALA A 81 16.25 -5.73 5.32
N ASP A 82 16.87 -5.20 4.28
CA ASP A 82 16.68 -3.82 3.83
C ASP A 82 15.71 -3.77 2.66
N TYR A 83 14.77 -2.83 2.72
CA TYR A 83 13.81 -2.58 1.68
C TYR A 83 13.88 -1.11 1.25
N PRO A 84 14.61 -0.79 0.17
CA PRO A 84 14.67 0.57 -0.34
C PRO A 84 13.31 0.96 -0.95
N VAL A 85 12.92 2.22 -0.77
CA VAL A 85 11.75 2.83 -1.43
C VAL A 85 12.07 4.28 -1.79
N LYS A 86 11.43 4.80 -2.85
CA LYS A 86 11.49 6.22 -3.20
C LYS A 86 10.07 6.77 -3.31
N LEU A 87 9.84 7.86 -2.59
CA LEU A 87 8.60 8.63 -2.57
C LEU A 87 8.80 9.94 -3.31
N ILE A 88 7.78 10.42 -4.02
CA ILE A 88 7.77 11.75 -4.63
C ILE A 88 6.52 12.50 -4.22
N ASN A 89 6.68 13.78 -3.92
CA ASN A 89 5.57 14.71 -3.86
C ASN A 89 5.23 15.19 -5.28
N ASN A 90 4.20 14.59 -5.86
CA ASN A 90 3.64 14.91 -7.17
C ASN A 90 2.61 16.06 -7.12
N GLY A 91 2.37 16.63 -5.94
CA GLY A 91 1.50 17.79 -5.74
C GLY A 91 2.20 19.13 -5.97
N THR A 92 1.50 20.22 -5.62
CA THR A 92 1.97 21.60 -5.81
C THR A 92 2.38 22.31 -4.52
N SER A 93 2.19 21.66 -3.36
CA SER A 93 2.53 22.20 -2.04
C SER A 93 3.43 21.25 -1.26
N GLY A 94 4.21 21.76 -0.32
CA GLY A 94 5.00 20.92 0.57
C GLY A 94 4.10 20.00 1.41
N ILE A 95 4.57 18.79 1.70
CA ILE A 95 3.84 17.81 2.50
C ILE A 95 4.73 17.29 3.64
N THR A 96 4.13 17.02 4.79
CA THR A 96 4.75 16.24 5.86
C THR A 96 4.29 14.80 5.74
N ILE A 97 5.23 13.86 5.87
CA ILE A 97 4.98 12.43 5.74
C ILE A 97 5.06 11.75 7.09
N ALA A 98 4.08 10.90 7.35
CA ALA A 98 4.14 9.90 8.40
C ALA A 98 3.88 8.53 7.78
N SER A 99 4.34 7.47 8.45
CA SER A 99 4.07 6.11 8.04
C SER A 99 3.47 5.31 9.18
N ARG A 100 2.62 4.32 8.83
CA ARG A 100 1.98 3.38 9.75
C ARG A 100 2.06 1.97 9.20
N ALA A 101 2.15 0.99 10.09
CA ALA A 101 2.00 -0.41 9.71
C ALA A 101 0.54 -0.87 9.86
N TYR A 102 0.11 -1.78 9.00
CA TYR A 102 -1.18 -2.43 9.04
C TYR A 102 -1.00 -3.94 8.96
N TYR A 103 -1.79 -4.64 9.76
CA TYR A 103 -1.82 -6.10 9.79
C TYR A 103 -3.09 -6.58 10.47
N GLU A 104 -3.45 -7.80 10.14
CA GLU A 104 -4.48 -8.58 10.82
C GLU A 104 -3.81 -9.69 11.61
N THR A 105 -4.34 -10.02 12.78
CA THR A 105 -3.78 -11.07 13.65
C THR A 105 -3.81 -12.44 12.99
N VAL A 106 -4.76 -12.69 12.08
CA VAL A 106 -4.82 -13.94 11.28
C VAL A 106 -3.61 -14.12 10.37
N ASN A 107 -3.00 -13.01 9.91
CA ASN A 107 -1.82 -13.00 9.03
C ASN A 107 -0.50 -12.93 9.81
N ASP A 108 -0.55 -12.94 11.14
CA ASP A 108 0.58 -13.00 12.05
C ASP A 108 0.28 -13.92 13.27
N PRO A 109 0.06 -15.23 13.03
CA PRO A 109 -0.33 -16.17 14.08
C PRO A 109 0.79 -16.44 15.10
N ALA A 110 2.04 -16.16 14.74
CA ALA A 110 3.21 -16.29 15.61
C ALA A 110 3.53 -15.00 16.39
N GLU A 111 2.74 -13.93 16.19
CA GLU A 111 2.92 -12.63 16.82
C GLU A 111 4.32 -12.01 16.60
N LEU A 112 4.84 -12.14 15.39
CA LEU A 112 6.12 -11.59 14.96
C LEU A 112 6.12 -10.06 14.97
N ARG A 113 4.94 -9.42 14.89
CA ARG A 113 4.79 -7.96 14.97
C ARG A 113 5.42 -7.29 16.19
N SER A 114 5.56 -8.04 17.28
CA SER A 114 6.14 -7.56 18.55
C SER A 114 7.65 -7.75 18.61
N ASP A 115 8.21 -8.62 17.75
CA ASP A 115 9.62 -9.01 17.75
C ASP A 115 10.39 -8.41 16.57
N ILE A 116 9.72 -8.14 15.45
CA ILE A 116 10.32 -7.47 14.28
C ILE A 116 10.32 -5.97 14.53
N ASN A 117 11.53 -5.42 14.57
CA ASN A 117 11.77 -3.99 14.51
C ASN A 117 11.83 -3.54 13.05
N VAL A 118 11.37 -2.32 12.81
CA VAL A 118 11.64 -1.59 11.59
C VAL A 118 12.28 -0.27 11.93
N GLU A 119 13.35 0.02 11.23
CA GLU A 119 14.09 1.26 11.31
C GLU A 119 14.13 1.90 9.93
N ILE A 120 13.72 3.16 9.84
CA ILE A 120 13.78 3.90 8.58
C ILE A 120 15.07 4.70 8.54
N PHE A 121 15.82 4.57 7.46
CA PHE A 121 16.98 5.39 7.17
C PHE A 121 16.72 6.28 5.97
N GLU A 122 17.36 7.44 5.94
CA GLU A 122 17.55 8.18 4.69
C GLU A 122 18.45 7.37 3.75
N TRP A 123 18.18 7.44 2.47
CA TRP A 123 19.03 6.83 1.45
C TRP A 123 19.57 7.91 0.52
N ASN A 124 20.90 7.98 0.44
CA ASN A 124 21.58 8.83 -0.52
C ASN A 124 22.08 7.99 -1.70
N ASP A 125 21.20 7.77 -2.68
CA ASP A 125 21.52 7.15 -3.96
C ASP A 125 22.47 8.06 -4.76
N ALA A 126 23.77 7.96 -4.47
CA ALA A 126 24.76 8.95 -4.86
C ALA A 126 25.11 8.87 -6.35
N ASN A 127 24.98 7.66 -6.92
CA ASN A 127 25.23 7.40 -8.33
C ASN A 127 23.93 7.37 -9.17
N VAL A 128 22.77 7.52 -8.52
CA VAL A 128 21.44 7.60 -9.14
C VAL A 128 21.10 6.33 -9.94
N ASN A 129 21.62 5.18 -9.52
CA ASN A 129 21.38 3.90 -10.20
C ASN A 129 20.11 3.20 -9.69
N GLY A 130 19.47 3.71 -8.63
CA GLY A 130 18.28 3.11 -8.03
C GLY A 130 18.54 1.80 -7.29
N VAL A 131 19.78 1.54 -6.90
CA VAL A 131 20.23 0.36 -6.15
C VAL A 131 20.88 0.85 -4.86
N LEU A 132 20.53 0.23 -3.74
CA LEU A 132 21.15 0.57 -2.45
C LEU A 132 22.59 0.03 -2.40
N ASP A 133 23.57 0.92 -2.56
CA ASP A 133 24.99 0.56 -2.52
C ASP A 133 25.61 0.69 -1.11
N PRO A 134 26.72 -0.02 -0.83
CA PRO A 134 27.44 0.12 0.44
C PRO A 134 27.86 1.56 0.71
N GLY A 135 27.45 2.09 1.87
CA GLY A 135 27.75 3.46 2.29
C GLY A 135 26.67 4.49 1.94
N GLU A 136 25.59 4.09 1.28
CA GLU A 136 24.49 5.01 0.92
C GLU A 136 23.37 5.11 1.95
N VAL A 137 23.38 4.23 2.96
CA VAL A 137 22.48 4.32 4.12
C VAL A 137 22.90 5.51 4.97
N GLY A 138 22.00 6.48 5.09
CA GLY A 138 22.16 7.71 5.84
C GLY A 138 21.67 7.62 7.28
N MET A 139 21.12 8.73 7.76
CA MET A 139 20.67 8.84 9.15
C MET A 139 19.41 8.02 9.41
N SER A 140 19.34 7.43 10.61
CA SER A 140 18.11 6.81 11.12
C SER A 140 17.08 7.89 11.47
N LEU A 141 15.87 7.73 10.96
CA LEU A 141 14.69 8.54 11.27
C LEU A 141 13.91 7.97 12.47
N GLY A 142 14.22 6.75 12.89
CA GLY A 142 13.64 6.11 14.07
C GLY A 142 13.39 4.62 13.88
N LYS A 143 13.36 3.91 15.01
CA LYS A 143 13.17 2.45 15.10
C LYS A 143 11.99 2.12 16.00
N LYS A 144 11.09 1.25 15.52
CA LYS A 144 9.93 0.75 16.29
C LYS A 144 9.63 -0.70 15.93
N THR A 145 9.00 -1.44 16.82
CA THR A 145 8.37 -2.72 16.44
C THR A 145 7.18 -2.47 15.52
N ILE A 146 6.79 -3.45 14.69
CA ILE A 146 5.61 -3.33 13.82
C ILE A 146 4.35 -3.00 14.63
N LEU A 147 4.19 -3.59 15.82
CA LEU A 147 3.10 -3.28 16.75
C LEU A 147 3.07 -1.81 17.15
N LYS A 148 4.22 -1.26 17.56
CA LYS A 148 4.33 0.16 17.93
C LYS A 148 4.15 1.06 16.72
N TRP A 149 4.60 0.63 15.55
CA TRP A 149 4.44 1.40 14.33
C TRP A 149 2.97 1.52 13.93
N LYS A 150 2.17 0.45 14.05
CA LYS A 150 0.71 0.53 13.82
C LYS A 150 0.03 1.53 14.75
N THR A 151 0.37 1.48 16.04
CA THR A 151 -0.31 2.27 17.08
C THR A 151 0.15 3.73 17.13
N GLU A 152 1.45 3.97 17.02
CA GLU A 152 2.05 5.30 17.20
C GLU A 152 2.42 6.00 15.88
N GLY A 153 2.58 5.25 14.78
CA GLY A 153 3.16 5.78 13.55
C GLY A 153 4.65 6.13 13.68
N LEU A 154 5.23 6.59 12.58
CA LEU A 154 6.60 7.14 12.52
C LEU A 154 6.63 8.34 11.57
N GLY A 155 7.14 9.47 12.03
CA GLY A 155 7.36 10.64 11.17
C GLY A 155 8.54 10.42 10.23
N VAL A 156 8.37 10.75 8.96
CA VAL A 156 9.36 10.50 7.89
C VAL A 156 9.94 11.81 7.35
N GLY A 157 9.45 12.96 7.83
CA GLY A 157 9.91 14.29 7.48
C GLY A 157 9.06 14.95 6.41
N GLN A 158 9.61 15.97 5.76
CA GLN A 158 8.91 16.80 4.76
C GLN A 158 9.42 16.55 3.34
N ILE A 159 8.53 16.69 2.36
CA ILE A 159 8.86 16.58 0.94
C ILE A 159 8.27 17.80 0.22
N ASN A 160 9.13 18.61 -0.40
CA ASN A 160 8.69 19.75 -1.20
C ASN A 160 8.12 19.29 -2.55
N PRO A 161 7.34 20.13 -3.26
CA PRO A 161 6.81 19.80 -4.59
C PRO A 161 7.92 19.34 -5.56
N GLY A 162 7.69 18.22 -6.24
CA GLY A 162 8.65 17.62 -7.18
C GLY A 162 9.87 16.96 -6.55
N GLN A 163 10.03 17.01 -5.22
CA GLN A 163 11.15 16.40 -4.54
C GLN A 163 10.94 14.89 -4.36
N VAL A 164 12.00 14.13 -4.61
CA VAL A 164 12.08 12.70 -4.28
C VAL A 164 12.71 12.54 -2.88
N ARG A 165 12.11 11.70 -2.05
CA ARG A 165 12.67 11.23 -0.78
C ARG A 165 12.94 9.74 -0.89
N ALA A 166 14.21 9.37 -0.83
CA ALA A 166 14.68 8.00 -0.85
C ALA A 166 14.89 7.49 0.58
N LEU A 167 14.38 6.30 0.87
CA LEU A 167 14.37 5.70 2.20
C LEU A 167 14.81 4.24 2.12
N VAL A 168 15.35 3.74 3.22
CA VAL A 168 15.55 2.30 3.45
C VAL A 168 14.80 1.90 4.69
N LEU A 169 13.88 0.95 4.54
CA LEU A 169 13.22 0.31 5.67
C LEU A 169 13.99 -0.95 6.03
N ARG A 170 14.70 -0.91 7.15
CA ARG A 170 15.42 -2.06 7.68
C ARG A 170 14.55 -2.82 8.67
N PHE A 171 14.15 -4.01 8.28
CA PHE A 171 13.47 -4.96 9.14
C PHE A 171 14.51 -5.80 9.88
N SER A 172 14.35 -6.00 11.19
CA SER A 172 15.31 -6.79 11.96
C SER A 172 14.70 -7.46 13.18
N THR A 173 15.33 -8.55 13.60
CA THR A 173 15.12 -9.20 14.90
C THR A 173 16.43 -9.14 15.70
N GLU A 174 16.32 -9.02 17.02
CA GLU A 174 17.50 -9.03 17.91
C GLU A 174 17.61 -10.34 18.68
N ASN A 175 16.50 -10.80 19.27
CA ASN A 175 16.44 -12.01 20.08
C ASN A 175 15.15 -12.79 19.80
N LEU A 176 14.93 -13.19 18.54
CA LEU A 176 13.73 -13.97 18.19
C LEU A 176 13.80 -15.37 18.83
N SER A 177 12.77 -15.71 19.62
CA SER A 177 12.67 -17.03 20.26
C SER A 177 12.69 -18.17 19.24
N SER A 178 13.27 -19.32 19.60
CA SER A 178 13.36 -20.50 18.73
C SER A 178 11.99 -20.99 18.21
N THR A 179 10.92 -20.78 18.97
CA THR A 179 9.55 -21.16 18.57
C THR A 179 8.98 -20.30 17.44
N LYS A 180 9.48 -19.08 17.28
CA LYS A 180 9.06 -18.11 16.27
C LYS A 180 10.00 -18.06 15.05
N GLN A 181 11.20 -18.62 15.16
CA GLN A 181 12.14 -18.71 14.03
C GLN A 181 11.54 -19.55 12.90
N GLY A 182 11.78 -19.13 11.66
CA GLY A 182 11.22 -19.80 10.48
C GLY A 182 9.73 -19.58 10.24
N LYS A 183 9.04 -18.81 11.08
CA LYS A 183 7.65 -18.40 10.85
C LYS A 183 7.60 -17.23 9.87
N SER A 184 6.43 -17.04 9.27
CA SER A 184 6.15 -15.94 8.35
C SER A 184 4.96 -15.13 8.86
N ALA A 185 4.94 -13.87 8.46
CA ALA A 185 3.83 -12.96 8.65
C ALA A 185 3.76 -11.99 7.48
N LEU A 186 2.57 -11.43 7.24
CA LEU A 186 2.34 -10.42 6.22
C LEU A 186 2.02 -9.09 6.90
N PHE A 187 2.71 -8.04 6.45
CA PHE A 187 2.56 -6.69 6.98
C PHE A 187 2.47 -5.72 5.81
N ASP A 188 1.48 -4.85 5.87
CA ASP A 188 1.37 -3.73 4.94
C ASP A 188 1.84 -2.46 5.64
N PHE A 189 2.26 -1.48 4.86
CA PHE A 189 2.73 -0.20 5.37
C PHE A 189 2.16 0.91 4.52
N GLU A 190 1.65 1.94 5.18
CA GLU A 190 1.08 3.11 4.53
C GLU A 190 1.96 4.31 4.82
N PHE A 191 2.16 5.14 3.81
CA PHE A 191 2.74 6.47 3.93
C PHE A 191 1.63 7.50 3.72
N GLU A 192 1.28 8.20 4.78
CA GLU A 192 0.28 9.25 4.78
C GLU A 192 0.97 10.61 4.63
N SER A 193 0.31 11.54 3.95
CA SER A 193 0.79 12.91 3.82
C SER A 193 -0.22 13.92 4.34
N ALA A 194 0.30 14.99 4.94
CA ALA A 194 -0.48 16.17 5.32
C ALA A 194 0.14 17.40 4.64
N GLN A 195 -0.70 18.18 3.96
CA GLN A 195 -0.27 19.41 3.30
C GLN A 195 0.24 20.43 4.32
N MET A 196 1.32 21.12 3.97
CA MET A 196 1.82 22.27 4.71
C MET A 196 1.08 23.52 4.25
N TYR A 197 0.54 24.29 5.21
CA TYR A 197 -0.13 25.56 4.96
C TYR A 197 0.86 26.73 4.84
#